data_AF-A0A0P0XA74-F1
#
_entry.id   AF-A0A0P0XA74-F1
#
_cell.length_a   1.000
_cell.length_b   1.000
_cell.length_c   1.000
_cell.angle_alpha   90.00
_cell.angle_beta   90.00
_cell.angle_gamma   90.00
#
_symmetry.space_group_name_H-M   'P 1'
#
loop_
_entity.id
_entity.type
_entity.pdbx_description
1 polymer ?
#
loop_
_entity_poly.entity_id
_entity_poly.type
_entity_poly.pdbx_seq_one_letter_code
_entity_poly.pdbx_strand_id
1 'polypeptide(L)'
;NSMPLQPGTADIVFSICYNADRWDLLSKYARRFVKSEVKLHGASFDIWMDFAAKVGDSQSIWNINSLRGKSVKRYNLATGFACVKGFLLERKPESAAAMIKLLHKHSPDEKKQLVTDELQKLVAEWPAEVIKRQKKDDRKALEEALITDIPQMISSMSKLRLDISVNLEKLTSQPETA
;
A
#
# COMPACT_ATOMS: atom_id res chain seq x y z
N ASN A 1 -14.90 -23.62 25.09
CA ASN A 1 -15.53 -22.77 24.07
C ASN A 1 -14.61 -22.61 22.86
N SER A 2 -14.71 -23.53 21.91
CA SER A 2 -13.82 -23.57 20.73
C SER A 2 -14.63 -23.27 19.47
N MET A 3 -15.21 -22.07 19.38
CA MET A 3 -15.85 -21.66 18.14
C MET A 3 -14.77 -21.50 17.04
N PRO A 4 -14.96 -22.10 15.86
CA PRO A 4 -14.02 -21.97 14.76
C PRO A 4 -13.95 -20.50 14.34
N LEU A 5 -12.73 -20.00 14.10
CA LEU A 5 -12.52 -18.64 13.61
C LEU A 5 -13.22 -18.46 12.26
N GLN A 6 -14.04 -17.42 12.16
CA GLN A 6 -14.82 -17.13 10.96
C GLN A 6 -14.20 -15.97 10.15
N PRO A 7 -14.37 -15.95 8.82
CA PRO A 7 -13.96 -14.82 7.98
C PRO A 7 -14.54 -13.49 8.45
N GLY A 8 -15.83 -13.45 8.83
CA GLY A 8 -16.46 -12.24 9.36
C GLY A 8 -15.84 -11.74 10.68
N THR A 9 -15.30 -12.63 11.51
CA THR A 9 -14.53 -12.22 12.69
C THR A 9 -13.22 -11.55 12.29
N ALA A 10 -12.56 -12.01 11.22
CA ALA A 10 -11.36 -11.40 10.71
C ALA A 10 -11.64 -9.98 10.20
N ASP A 11 -12.73 -9.77 9.45
CA ASP A 11 -13.12 -8.46 8.93
C ASP A 11 -13.28 -7.43 10.06
N ILE A 12 -14.00 -7.81 11.13
CA ILE A 12 -14.23 -6.95 12.30
C ILE A 12 -12.90 -6.65 13.02
N VAL A 13 -12.10 -7.69 13.30
CA VAL A 13 -10.82 -7.53 14.02
C VAL A 13 -9.85 -6.66 13.22
N PHE A 14 -9.75 -6.86 11.91
CA PHE A 14 -8.85 -6.10 11.05
C PHE A 14 -9.26 -4.64 10.97
N SER A 15 -10.55 -4.37 10.78
CA SER A 15 -11.10 -3.01 10.79
C SER A 15 -10.84 -2.29 12.12
N ILE A 16 -11.10 -2.94 13.26
CA ILE A 16 -10.82 -2.37 14.59
C ILE A 16 -9.33 -2.08 14.74
N CYS A 17 -8.45 -3.03 14.39
CA CYS A 17 -7.00 -2.83 14.53
C CYS A 17 -6.49 -1.72 13.61
N TYR A 18 -7.01 -1.62 12.38
CA TYR A 18 -6.66 -0.57 11.43
C TYR A 18 -7.05 0.82 11.96
N ASN A 19 -8.31 0.96 12.40
CA ASN A 19 -8.84 2.22 12.91
C ASN A 19 -8.17 2.65 14.22
N ALA A 20 -7.77 1.69 15.06
CA ALA A 20 -7.01 1.95 16.29
C ALA A 20 -5.51 2.15 16.05
N ASP A 21 -5.04 2.10 14.80
CA ASP A 21 -3.63 2.18 14.41
C ASP A 21 -2.72 1.14 15.10
N ARG A 22 -3.26 -0.08 15.32
CA ARG A 22 -2.57 -1.20 15.99
C ARG A 22 -2.08 -2.26 15.01
N TRP A 23 -1.00 -1.94 14.29
CA TRP A 23 -0.36 -2.87 13.34
C TRP A 23 0.12 -4.16 14.00
N ASP A 24 0.62 -4.07 15.24
CA ASP A 24 1.08 -5.19 16.05
C ASP A 24 -0.05 -6.20 16.30
N LEU A 25 -1.24 -5.71 16.64
CA LEU A 25 -2.42 -6.54 16.87
C LEU A 25 -2.96 -7.10 15.57
N LEU A 26 -3.06 -6.28 14.51
CA LEU A 26 -3.53 -6.75 13.21
C LEU A 26 -2.64 -7.90 12.72
N SER A 27 -1.32 -7.72 12.71
CA SER A 27 -0.36 -8.73 12.29
C SER A 27 -0.42 -10.00 13.14
N LYS A 28 -0.62 -9.86 14.46
CA LYS A 28 -0.79 -11.00 15.36
C LYS A 28 -2.05 -11.80 15.03
N TYR A 29 -3.19 -11.14 14.87
CA TYR A 29 -4.45 -11.82 14.58
C TYR A 29 -4.48 -12.39 13.16
N ALA A 30 -3.96 -11.67 12.18
CA ALA A 30 -3.87 -12.13 10.81
C ALA A 30 -3.09 -13.46 10.69
N ARG A 31 -1.94 -13.57 11.37
CA ARG A 31 -1.21 -14.85 11.48
C ARG A 31 -2.04 -15.96 12.10
N ARG A 32 -2.87 -15.66 13.10
CA ARG A 32 -3.76 -16.65 13.74
C ARG A 32 -4.84 -17.13 12.77
N PHE A 33 -5.50 -16.22 12.03
CA PHE A 33 -6.51 -16.59 11.04
C PHE A 33 -5.90 -17.43 9.91
N VAL A 34 -4.74 -17.04 9.38
CA VAL A 34 -4.05 -17.78 8.33
C VAL A 34 -3.61 -19.17 8.81
N LYS A 35 -3.07 -19.29 10.04
CA LYS A 35 -2.69 -20.59 10.63
C LYS A 35 -3.90 -21.52 10.85
N SER A 36 -5.08 -20.94 11.08
CA SER A 36 -6.33 -21.69 11.17
C SER A 36 -7.01 -21.92 9.81
N GLU A 37 -6.29 -21.67 8.70
CA GLU A 37 -6.77 -21.86 7.32
C GLU A 37 -8.09 -21.14 7.01
N VAL A 38 -8.34 -20.02 7.70
CA VAL A 38 -9.55 -19.22 7.48
C VAL A 38 -9.48 -18.58 6.11
N LYS A 39 -10.53 -18.78 5.30
CA LYS A 39 -10.68 -18.14 3.99
C LYS A 39 -11.04 -16.67 4.18
N LEU A 40 -10.03 -15.83 4.32
CA LEU A 40 -10.21 -14.38 4.46
C LEU A 40 -10.93 -13.79 3.23
N HIS A 41 -11.82 -12.83 3.50
CA HIS A 41 -12.46 -12.06 2.45
C HIS A 41 -11.47 -11.08 1.79
N GLY A 42 -11.82 -10.61 0.58
CA GLY A 42 -11.02 -9.60 -0.12
C GLY A 42 -10.80 -8.34 0.72
N ALA A 43 -11.84 -7.83 1.37
CA ALA A 43 -11.75 -6.63 2.21
C ALA A 43 -10.74 -6.78 3.38
N SER A 44 -10.64 -7.97 3.98
CA SER A 44 -9.61 -8.26 4.99
C SER A 44 -8.20 -8.14 4.40
N PHE A 45 -7.96 -8.66 3.19
CA PHE A 45 -6.67 -8.48 2.53
C PHE A 45 -6.40 -7.01 2.19
N ASP A 46 -7.42 -6.26 1.78
CA ASP A 46 -7.29 -4.84 1.43
C ASP A 46 -6.83 -4.02 2.64
N ILE A 47 -7.49 -4.19 3.78
CA ILE A 47 -7.12 -3.55 5.04
C ILE A 47 -5.71 -3.95 5.47
N TRP A 48 -5.39 -5.24 5.39
CA TRP A 48 -4.10 -5.74 5.84
C TRP A 48 -2.95 -5.22 4.98
N MET A 49 -3.11 -5.24 3.64
CA MET A 49 -2.10 -4.73 2.71
C MET A 49 -1.96 -3.22 2.79
N ASP A 50 -3.06 -2.47 2.90
CA ASP A 50 -2.97 -1.01 3.05
C ASP A 50 -2.27 -0.64 4.37
N PHE A 51 -2.56 -1.34 5.47
CA PHE A 51 -1.86 -1.08 6.73
C PHE A 51 -0.36 -1.43 6.64
N ALA A 52 -0.01 -2.54 5.98
CA ALA A 52 1.39 -2.90 5.74
C ALA A 52 2.14 -1.79 4.97
N ALA A 53 1.49 -1.25 3.94
CA ALA A 53 2.03 -0.15 3.15
C ALA A 53 2.10 1.17 3.93
N LYS A 54 1.11 1.43 4.80
CA LYS A 54 1.08 2.58 5.72
C LYS A 54 2.24 2.55 6.70
N VAL A 55 2.61 1.39 7.25
CA VAL A 55 3.75 1.25 8.18
C VAL A 55 5.10 1.07 7.48
N GLY A 56 5.12 0.90 6.16
CA GLY A 56 6.36 0.73 5.39
C GLY A 56 6.95 -0.69 5.46
N ASP A 57 6.16 -1.70 5.78
CA ASP A 57 6.62 -3.10 5.86
C ASP A 57 6.45 -3.80 4.50
N SER A 58 7.44 -3.61 3.62
CA SER A 58 7.45 -4.19 2.27
C SER A 58 7.40 -5.72 2.29
N GLN A 59 8.08 -6.36 3.25
CA GLN A 59 8.07 -7.81 3.39
C GLN A 59 6.66 -8.32 3.69
N SER A 60 5.94 -7.65 4.60
CA SER A 60 4.54 -7.98 4.88
C SER A 60 3.66 -7.75 3.65
N ILE A 61 3.82 -6.66 2.89
CA ILE A 61 3.05 -6.41 1.65
C ILE A 61 3.13 -7.62 0.70
N TRP A 62 4.34 -8.13 0.43
CA TRP A 62 4.50 -9.24 -0.50
C TRP A 62 4.01 -10.58 0.05
N ASN A 63 4.23 -10.83 1.34
CA ASN A 63 3.71 -12.02 2.01
C ASN A 63 2.18 -12.05 1.93
N ILE A 64 1.52 -10.93 2.22
CA ILE A 64 0.07 -10.81 2.16
C ILE A 64 -0.43 -10.92 0.71
N ASN A 65 0.22 -10.26 -0.25
CA ASN A 65 -0.16 -10.35 -1.67
C ASN A 65 -0.07 -11.79 -2.19
N SER A 66 0.93 -12.56 -1.77
CA SER A 66 1.07 -13.98 -2.10
C SER A 66 -0.08 -14.82 -1.54
N LEU A 67 -0.45 -14.59 -0.27
CA LEU A 67 -1.62 -15.24 0.35
C LEU A 67 -2.91 -14.87 -0.37
N ARG A 68 -3.10 -13.58 -0.65
CA ARG A 68 -4.25 -13.05 -1.39
C ARG A 68 -4.37 -13.72 -2.75
N GLY A 69 -3.27 -13.85 -3.51
CA GLY A 69 -3.27 -14.46 -4.85
C GLY A 69 -3.80 -15.90 -4.87
N LYS A 70 -3.68 -16.64 -3.74
CA LYS A 70 -4.23 -17.99 -3.58
C LYS A 70 -5.74 -18.00 -3.30
N SER A 71 -6.28 -16.92 -2.73
CA SER A 71 -7.66 -16.86 -2.23
C SER A 71 -8.59 -15.95 -3.05
N VAL A 72 -8.08 -14.86 -3.61
CA VAL A 72 -8.86 -13.80 -4.26
C VAL A 72 -8.28 -13.51 -5.65
N LYS A 73 -9.09 -13.79 -6.68
CA LYS A 73 -8.64 -13.70 -8.08
C LYS A 73 -8.66 -12.29 -8.67
N ARG A 74 -9.50 -11.38 -8.16
CA ARG A 74 -9.68 -10.03 -8.73
C ARG A 74 -8.86 -9.00 -7.96
N TYR A 75 -7.93 -8.33 -8.65
CA TYR A 75 -7.24 -7.16 -8.11
C TYR A 75 -8.23 -6.02 -7.88
N ASN A 76 -8.02 -5.30 -6.79
CA ASN A 76 -8.70 -4.05 -6.49
C ASN A 76 -7.65 -2.95 -6.31
N LEU A 77 -8.12 -1.72 -6.31
CA LEU A 77 -7.28 -0.53 -6.28
C LEU A 77 -6.38 -0.50 -5.04
N ALA A 78 -6.93 -0.80 -3.86
CA ALA A 78 -6.21 -0.79 -2.59
C ALA A 78 -5.00 -1.72 -2.58
N THR A 79 -5.18 -2.99 -2.96
CA THR A 79 -4.09 -3.97 -3.00
C THR A 79 -3.06 -3.66 -4.09
N GLY A 80 -3.52 -3.09 -5.21
CA GLY A 80 -2.65 -2.59 -6.26
C GLY A 80 -1.74 -1.47 -5.78
N PHE A 81 -2.31 -0.44 -5.14
CA PHE A 81 -1.56 0.69 -4.60
C PHE A 81 -0.66 0.29 -3.42
N ALA A 82 -1.05 -0.70 -2.60
CA ALA A 82 -0.15 -1.29 -1.63
C ALA A 82 1.09 -1.93 -2.31
N CYS A 83 0.93 -2.59 -3.46
CA CYS A 83 2.08 -3.09 -4.23
C CYS A 83 2.94 -1.96 -4.83
N VAL A 84 2.33 -0.87 -5.30
CA VAL A 84 3.07 0.33 -5.77
C VAL A 84 3.95 0.88 -4.65
N LYS A 85 3.36 1.09 -3.46
CA LYS A 85 4.07 1.50 -2.24
C LYS A 85 5.18 0.50 -1.89
N GLY A 86 4.91 -0.80 -1.97
CA GLY A 86 5.91 -1.86 -1.77
C GLY A 86 7.12 -1.76 -2.72
N PHE A 87 6.89 -1.51 -4.01
CA PHE A 87 7.99 -1.31 -4.97
C PHE A 87 8.81 -0.05 -4.68
N LEU A 88 8.17 1.05 -4.26
CA LEU A 88 8.88 2.27 -3.86
C LEU A 88 9.73 2.04 -2.61
N LEU A 89 9.23 1.28 -1.63
CA LEU A 89 10.01 0.88 -0.45
C LEU A 89 11.23 0.01 -0.81
N GLU A 90 11.16 -0.72 -1.92
CA GLU A 90 12.27 -1.55 -2.44
C GLU A 90 13.16 -0.83 -3.46
N ARG A 91 12.99 0.49 -3.66
CA ARG A 91 13.76 1.27 -4.64
C ARG A 91 13.56 0.79 -6.09
N LYS A 92 12.32 0.41 -6.44
CA LYS A 92 11.93 -0.09 -7.78
C LYS A 92 10.87 0.79 -8.46
N PRO A 93 11.16 2.06 -8.75
CA PRO A 93 10.19 3.01 -9.30
C PRO A 93 9.61 2.58 -10.67
N GLU A 94 10.37 1.88 -11.51
CA GLU A 94 9.89 1.34 -12.79
C GLU A 94 8.82 0.25 -12.59
N SER A 95 9.01 -0.60 -11.58
CA SER A 95 8.03 -1.65 -11.23
C SER A 95 6.75 -1.03 -10.66
N ALA A 96 6.90 0.02 -9.85
CA ALA A 96 5.78 0.81 -9.35
C ALA A 96 4.97 1.44 -10.52
N ALA A 97 5.65 2.05 -11.48
CA ALA A 97 5.04 2.63 -12.68
C ALA A 97 4.30 1.58 -13.54
N ALA A 98 4.91 0.41 -13.73
CA ALA A 98 4.28 -0.69 -14.46
C ALA A 98 3.00 -1.20 -13.78
N MET A 99 3.00 -1.25 -12.43
CA MET A 99 1.81 -1.60 -11.65
C MET A 99 0.69 -0.57 -11.80
N ILE A 100 0.99 0.73 -11.73
CA ILE A 100 -0.01 1.79 -11.96
C ILE A 100 -0.63 1.65 -13.35
N LYS A 101 0.20 1.41 -14.38
CA LYS A 101 -0.29 1.15 -15.73
C LYS A 101 -1.19 -0.07 -15.83
N LEU A 102 -0.86 -1.15 -15.12
CA LEU A 102 -1.71 -2.33 -15.05
C LEU A 102 -3.07 -2.00 -14.43
N LEU A 103 -3.08 -1.28 -13.31
CA LEU A 103 -4.31 -0.85 -12.63
C LEU A 103 -5.16 0.06 -13.52
N HIS A 104 -4.54 1.02 -14.19
CA HIS A 104 -5.23 1.93 -15.11
C HIS A 104 -5.81 1.19 -16.33
N LYS A 105 -5.05 0.25 -16.92
CA LYS A 105 -5.49 -0.53 -18.09
C LYS A 105 -6.68 -1.46 -17.79
N HIS A 106 -6.70 -2.05 -16.60
CA HIS A 106 -7.77 -2.99 -16.19
C HIS A 106 -8.95 -2.31 -15.48
N SER A 107 -8.87 -1.00 -15.25
CA SER A 107 -9.98 -0.23 -14.70
C SER A 107 -10.95 0.18 -15.83
N PRO A 108 -12.27 0.03 -15.64
CA PRO A 108 -13.25 0.66 -16.53
C PRO A 108 -13.07 2.18 -16.50
N ASP A 109 -13.50 2.88 -17.55
CA ASP A 109 -13.26 4.33 -17.70
C ASP A 109 -13.71 5.14 -16.48
N GLU A 110 -14.86 4.79 -15.90
CA GLU A 110 -15.43 5.37 -14.69
C GLU A 110 -14.49 5.29 -13.46
N LYS A 111 -13.58 4.32 -13.44
CA LYS A 111 -12.63 4.08 -12.34
C LYS A 111 -11.22 4.59 -12.64
N LYS A 112 -10.95 5.09 -13.85
CA LYS A 112 -9.63 5.66 -14.19
C LYS A 112 -9.33 6.89 -13.35
N GLN A 113 -10.34 7.73 -13.10
CA GLN A 113 -10.18 8.88 -12.21
C GLN A 113 -9.77 8.46 -10.80
N LEU A 114 -10.32 7.36 -10.27
CA LEU A 114 -9.93 6.83 -8.95
C LEU A 114 -8.44 6.43 -8.91
N VAL A 115 -7.87 5.96 -10.02
CA VAL A 115 -6.43 5.67 -10.11
C VAL A 115 -5.62 6.96 -10.02
N THR A 116 -6.06 8.02 -10.70
CA THR A 116 -5.43 9.34 -10.64
C THR A 116 -5.51 9.93 -9.23
N ASP A 117 -6.68 9.87 -8.60
CA ASP A 117 -6.90 10.41 -7.25
C ASP A 117 -6.01 9.69 -6.23
N GLU A 118 -5.93 8.37 -6.32
CA GLU A 118 -5.12 7.58 -5.39
C GLU A 118 -3.61 7.72 -5.65
N LEU A 119 -3.21 7.99 -6.89
CA LEU A 119 -1.84 8.39 -7.21
C LEU A 119 -1.50 9.76 -6.63
N GLN A 120 -2.40 10.73 -6.76
CA GLN A 120 -2.20 12.05 -6.16
C GLN A 120 -2.10 11.98 -4.63
N LYS A 121 -2.92 11.12 -4.01
CA LYS A 121 -2.86 10.84 -2.57
C LYS A 121 -1.56 10.14 -2.17
N LEU A 122 -1.11 9.15 -2.94
CA LEU A 122 0.19 8.50 -2.72
C LEU A 122 1.32 9.53 -2.73
N VAL A 123 1.30 10.49 -3.64
CA VAL A 123 2.34 11.53 -3.71
C VAL A 123 2.24 12.52 -2.56
N ALA A 124 1.02 12.95 -2.22
CA ALA A 124 0.81 14.05 -1.28
C ALA A 124 0.88 13.65 0.20
N GLU A 125 0.45 12.43 0.56
CA GLU A 125 0.21 12.05 1.95
C GLU A 125 1.10 10.90 2.43
N TRP A 126 1.29 9.89 1.57
CA TRP A 126 1.93 8.64 1.99
C TRP A 126 3.40 8.79 2.42
N PRO A 127 4.28 9.60 1.77
CA PRO A 127 5.65 9.79 2.19
C PRO A 127 5.77 10.26 3.64
N ALA A 128 5.04 11.31 4.01
CA ALA A 128 5.03 11.82 5.38
C ALA A 128 4.50 10.77 6.38
N GLU A 129 3.49 10.00 5.97
CA GLU A 129 2.92 8.94 6.80
C GLU A 129 3.86 7.74 7.00
N VAL A 130 4.59 7.30 5.98
CA VAL A 130 5.47 6.15 6.12
C VAL A 130 6.75 6.51 6.87
N ILE A 131 7.28 7.72 6.65
CA ILE A 131 8.47 8.24 7.33
C ILE A 131 8.22 8.40 8.84
N LYS A 132 7.10 8.99 9.26
CA LYS A 132 6.79 9.17 10.70
C LYS A 132 6.75 7.85 11.48
N ARG A 133 6.51 6.73 10.79
CA ARG A 133 6.41 5.38 11.36
C ARG A 133 7.72 4.60 11.36
N GLN A 134 8.73 5.07 10.62
CA GLN A 134 10.07 4.46 10.65
C GLN A 134 10.83 4.83 11.92
N LYS A 135 11.81 3.98 12.27
CA LYS A 135 12.82 4.27 13.29
C LYS A 135 13.59 5.52 12.90
N LYS A 136 14.01 6.32 13.89
CA LYS A 136 14.68 7.61 13.66
C LYS A 136 15.87 7.50 12.69
N ASP A 137 16.66 6.45 12.82
CA ASP A 137 17.87 6.24 12.02
C ASP A 137 17.55 5.96 10.54
N ASP A 138 16.39 5.35 10.26
CA ASP A 138 15.97 4.98 8.91
C ASP A 138 15.18 6.09 8.19
N ARG A 139 14.68 7.10 8.93
CA ARG A 139 13.79 8.15 8.39
C ARG A 139 14.43 8.94 7.26
N LYS A 140 15.65 9.43 7.48
CA LYS A 140 16.34 10.29 6.51
C LYS A 140 16.65 9.54 5.21
N ALA A 141 17.13 8.31 5.32
CA ALA A 141 17.42 7.48 4.16
C ALA A 141 16.13 7.16 3.36
N LEU A 142 15.03 6.87 4.04
CA LEU A 142 13.74 6.65 3.38
C LEU A 142 13.19 7.93 2.74
N GLU A 143 13.35 9.08 3.38
CA GLU A 143 12.92 10.37 2.85
C GLU A 143 13.67 10.73 1.56
N GLU A 144 15.00 10.71 1.59
CA GLU A 144 15.84 10.91 0.40
C GLU A 144 15.49 9.94 -0.72
N ALA A 145 15.18 8.70 -0.33
CA ALA A 145 14.76 7.68 -1.26
C ALA A 145 13.44 8.03 -1.96
N LEU A 146 12.40 8.37 -1.20
CA LEU A 146 11.08 8.69 -1.73
C LEU A 146 11.06 9.98 -2.57
N ILE A 147 11.84 11.00 -2.17
CA ILE A 147 12.02 12.24 -2.95
C ILE A 147 12.61 11.94 -4.32
N THR A 148 13.45 10.91 -4.44
CA THR A 148 14.06 10.50 -5.72
C THR A 148 13.14 9.56 -6.51
N ASP A 149 12.59 8.54 -5.87
CA ASP A 149 11.91 7.45 -6.56
C ASP A 149 10.52 7.81 -7.05
N ILE A 150 9.78 8.67 -6.33
CA ILE A 150 8.43 9.05 -6.74
C ILE A 150 8.45 9.85 -8.05
N PRO A 151 9.29 10.88 -8.23
CA PRO A 151 9.48 11.52 -9.52
C PRO A 151 9.97 10.54 -10.61
N GLN A 152 10.88 9.61 -10.29
CA GLN A 152 11.36 8.60 -11.24
C GLN A 152 10.26 7.64 -11.69
N MET A 153 9.35 7.26 -10.79
CA MET A 153 8.16 6.47 -11.09
C MET A 153 7.26 7.22 -12.08
N ILE A 154 7.00 8.51 -11.85
CA ILE A 154 6.16 9.33 -12.73
C ILE A 154 6.81 9.49 -14.11
N SER A 155 8.11 9.77 -14.17
CA SER A 155 8.86 9.81 -15.44
C SER A 155 8.78 8.47 -16.19
N SER A 156 8.85 7.35 -15.47
CA SER A 156 8.70 6.00 -16.04
C SER A 156 7.28 5.72 -16.54
N MET A 157 6.25 6.27 -15.91
CA MET A 157 4.87 6.17 -16.40
C MET A 157 4.69 6.86 -17.76
N SER A 158 5.26 8.06 -17.95
CA SER A 158 5.24 8.74 -19.25
C SER A 158 5.98 7.94 -20.33
N LYS A 159 7.13 7.33 -20.00
CA LYS A 159 7.82 6.39 -20.93
C LYS A 159 6.94 5.20 -21.32
N LEU A 160 6.05 4.78 -20.41
CA LEU A 160 5.08 3.73 -20.65
C LEU A 160 3.78 4.24 -21.34
N ARG A 161 3.74 5.50 -21.81
CA ARG A 161 2.58 6.15 -22.44
C ARG A 161 1.36 6.25 -21.53
N LEU A 162 1.60 6.47 -20.23
CA LEU A 162 0.58 6.79 -19.27
C LEU A 162 0.85 8.19 -18.71
N ASP A 163 0.22 9.19 -19.32
CA ASP A 163 0.38 10.59 -18.93
C ASP A 163 -0.73 10.97 -17.94
N ILE A 164 -0.44 10.80 -16.66
CA ILE A 164 -1.27 11.28 -15.55
C ILE A 164 -0.55 12.48 -14.94
N SER A 165 -1.21 13.63 -14.92
CA SER A 165 -0.69 14.82 -14.25
C SER A 165 -0.78 14.64 -12.73
N VAL A 166 0.34 14.82 -12.03
CA VAL A 166 0.42 14.69 -10.57
C VAL A 166 1.22 15.87 -10.01
N ASN A 167 0.69 16.54 -8.99
CA ASN A 167 1.40 17.62 -8.31
C ASN A 167 2.45 17.04 -7.35
N LEU A 168 3.72 17.44 -7.56
CA LEU A 168 4.89 17.03 -6.76
C LEU A 168 5.36 18.05 -5.72
N GLU A 169 4.74 19.24 -5.64
CA GLU A 169 5.15 20.31 -4.72
C GLU A 169 5.18 19.86 -3.26
N LYS A 170 4.25 18.98 -2.88
CA LYS A 170 4.15 18.45 -1.51
C LYS A 170 5.27 17.46 -1.13
N LEU A 171 5.96 16.86 -2.11
CA LEU A 171 7.09 15.94 -1.85
C LEU A 171 8.33 16.68 -1.33
N THR A 172 8.48 17.96 -1.69
CA THR A 172 9.72 18.74 -1.46
C THR A 172 9.59 19.80 -0.38
N SER A 173 8.50 19.78 0.40
CA SER A 173 8.30 20.71 1.52
C SER A 173 9.48 20.58 2.49
N GLN A 174 10.43 21.52 2.41
CA GLN A 174 11.62 21.55 3.25
C GLN A 174 11.22 21.61 4.74
N PRO A 175 12.07 21.11 5.66
CA PRO A 175 11.85 21.32 7.07
C PRO A 175 11.78 22.83 7.34
N GLU A 176 10.64 23.31 7.86
CA GLU A 176 10.59 24.61 8.53
C GLU A 176 11.58 24.53 9.70
N THR A 177 12.73 25.17 9.52
CA THR A 177 13.65 25.48 10.60
C THR A 177 12.95 26.44 11.55
N ALA A 178 12.62 25.96 12.75
CA ALA A 178 12.32 26.78 13.92
C ALA A 178 13.20 26.31 15.08
#